data_AF-A0A8T4WJR0-F1
#
_entry.id   AF-A0A8T4WJR0-F1
#
_cell.length_a   1.000
_cell.length_b   1.000
_cell.length_c   1.000
_cell.angle_alpha   90.00
_cell.angle_beta   90.00
_cell.angle_gamma   90.00
#
_symmetry.space_group_name_H-M   'P 1'
#
loop_
_entity.id
_entity.type
_entity.pdbx_description
1 polymer ?
#
loop_
_entity_poly.entity_id
_entity_poly.type
_entity_poly.pdbx_seq_one_letter_code
_entity_poly.pdbx_strand_id
1 'polypeptide(L)'
;MKRSFVIPAVLAIITMFLVSPVAAATSQGLEWGVATGDRFDYTMTSTEEDVPSEDIYINITATSSDAIPDPLADWTNIPEHDLGFWWANGTSMGLSTLIFLGVYFVGGKFALPTGNWTLIQDLLETEISDEDYISDANLWGVEWSQTENATHEFRITATYSKSDGFLAEYKLETWDTSEDTIESSIEVTREGLPAGGGGLDDIIQLLEDNILYVGIGIAVLVVLGIACKKR
;
A
#
# COMPACT_ATOMS: atom_id res chain seq x y z
N MET A 1 15.71 -28.78 39.44
CA MET A 1 15.79 -27.30 39.37
C MET A 1 16.62 -26.77 38.20
N LYS A 2 17.73 -27.42 37.75
CA LYS A 2 18.53 -26.92 36.61
C LYS A 2 17.85 -26.95 35.22
N ARG A 3 16.84 -27.80 35.01
CA ARG A 3 16.15 -27.94 33.70
C ARG A 3 15.02 -26.92 33.49
N SER A 4 14.48 -26.34 34.56
CA SER A 4 13.33 -25.42 34.49
C SER A 4 13.70 -24.03 33.95
N PHE A 5 14.97 -23.64 34.01
CA PHE A 5 15.48 -22.38 33.45
C PHE A 5 15.86 -22.46 31.97
N VAL A 6 16.09 -23.67 31.44
CA VAL A 6 16.54 -23.85 30.05
C VAL A 6 15.40 -23.60 29.06
N ILE A 7 14.17 -24.03 29.40
CA ILE A 7 13.00 -23.91 28.54
C ILE A 7 12.64 -22.45 28.21
N PRO A 8 12.49 -21.53 29.20
CA PRO A 8 12.17 -20.13 28.88
C PRO A 8 13.29 -19.40 28.12
N ALA A 9 14.56 -19.76 28.36
CA ALA A 9 15.69 -19.18 27.63
C ALA A 9 15.70 -19.63 26.15
N VAL A 10 15.41 -20.90 25.87
CA VAL A 10 15.31 -21.41 24.50
C VAL A 10 14.12 -20.77 23.77
N LEU A 11 12.98 -20.61 24.44
CA LEU A 11 11.82 -19.92 23.86
C LEU A 11 12.14 -18.45 23.53
N ALA A 12 12.83 -17.73 24.43
CA ALA A 12 13.22 -16.34 24.19
C ALA A 12 14.17 -16.18 22.99
N ILE A 13 15.10 -17.12 22.82
CA ILE A 13 16.02 -17.13 21.67
C ILE A 13 15.25 -17.43 20.38
N ILE A 14 14.35 -18.41 20.38
CA ILE A 14 13.52 -18.73 19.21
C ILE A 14 12.65 -17.52 18.83
N THR A 15 12.07 -16.80 19.81
CA THR A 15 11.28 -15.59 19.52
C THR A 15 12.10 -14.45 18.94
N MET A 16 13.40 -14.32 19.28
CA MET A 16 14.28 -13.33 18.65
C MET A 16 14.55 -13.62 17.17
N PHE A 17 14.53 -14.90 16.76
CA PHE A 17 14.69 -15.31 15.35
C PHE A 17 13.36 -15.35 14.59
N LEU A 18 12.22 -15.22 15.29
CA LEU A 18 10.90 -15.08 14.68
C LEU A 18 10.54 -13.63 14.36
N VAL A 19 11.27 -12.66 14.89
CA VAL A 19 11.20 -11.28 14.40
C VAL A 19 11.92 -11.29 13.05
N SER A 20 11.15 -11.22 11.98
CA SER A 20 11.69 -10.95 10.64
C SER A 20 12.65 -9.76 10.73
N PRO A 21 13.79 -9.76 10.02
CA PRO A 21 14.63 -8.58 9.97
C PRO A 21 13.77 -7.43 9.45
N VAL A 22 13.35 -6.54 10.35
CA VAL A 22 12.75 -5.27 9.99
C VAL A 22 13.84 -4.56 9.20
N ALA A 23 13.59 -4.33 7.91
CA ALA A 23 14.47 -3.49 7.12
C ALA A 23 14.66 -2.20 7.92
N ALA A 24 15.91 -1.89 8.29
CA ALA A 24 16.14 -0.74 9.14
C ALA A 24 15.62 0.51 8.42
N ALA A 25 14.69 1.23 9.05
CA ALA A 25 14.20 2.49 8.55
C ALA A 25 15.40 3.40 8.22
N THR A 26 15.36 4.08 7.08
CA THR A 26 16.41 5.03 6.68
C THR A 26 16.52 6.16 7.70
N SER A 27 17.57 6.99 7.62
CA SER A 27 17.69 8.19 8.46
C SER A 27 16.52 9.17 8.31
N GLN A 28 15.74 9.05 7.22
CA GLN A 28 14.53 9.82 6.94
C GLN A 28 13.23 9.12 7.37
N GLY A 29 13.33 7.95 8.00
CA GLY A 29 12.18 7.17 8.49
C GLY A 29 11.44 6.42 7.39
N LEU A 30 12.09 6.12 6.27
CA LEU A 30 11.50 5.35 5.17
C LEU A 30 11.73 3.85 5.35
N GLU A 31 10.71 3.05 5.09
CA GLU A 31 10.79 1.59 5.07
C GLU A 31 9.90 1.00 3.98
N TRP A 32 10.15 -0.25 3.58
CA TRP A 32 9.26 -0.97 2.66
C TRP A 32 8.15 -1.66 3.46
N GLY A 33 6.91 -1.33 3.14
CA GLY A 33 5.74 -2.01 3.69
C GLY A 33 5.33 -3.28 2.93
N VAL A 34 6.08 -3.65 1.88
CA VAL A 34 5.81 -4.79 1.02
C VAL A 34 7.00 -5.74 0.90
N ALA A 35 6.71 -7.01 0.65
CA ALA A 35 7.68 -8.10 0.56
C ALA A 35 7.48 -8.98 -0.68
N THR A 36 8.52 -9.75 -1.03
CA THR A 36 8.43 -10.71 -2.13
C THR A 36 7.40 -11.78 -1.79
N GLY A 37 6.49 -12.04 -2.72
CA GLY A 37 5.39 -13.01 -2.55
C GLY A 37 4.09 -12.40 -2.06
N ASP A 38 4.09 -11.12 -1.67
CA ASP A 38 2.85 -10.41 -1.34
C ASP A 38 1.92 -10.36 -2.56
N ARG A 39 0.63 -10.48 -2.29
CA ARG A 39 -0.45 -10.45 -3.26
C ARG A 39 -1.49 -9.45 -2.81
N PHE A 40 -1.92 -8.64 -3.76
CA PHE A 40 -2.96 -7.64 -3.59
C PHE A 40 -4.05 -7.90 -4.62
N ASP A 41 -5.26 -8.14 -4.12
CA ASP A 41 -6.45 -8.38 -4.94
C ASP A 41 -7.14 -7.04 -5.23
N TYR A 42 -7.68 -6.90 -6.44
CA TYR A 42 -8.34 -5.68 -6.91
C TYR A 42 -9.61 -6.02 -7.67
N THR A 43 -10.58 -5.12 -7.58
CA THR A 43 -11.73 -5.08 -8.48
C THR A 43 -11.48 -4.05 -9.57
N MET A 44 -11.57 -4.45 -10.84
CA MET A 44 -11.55 -3.53 -11.97
C MET A 44 -12.96 -3.28 -12.49
N THR A 45 -13.34 -2.01 -12.59
CA THR A 45 -14.59 -1.55 -13.19
C THR A 45 -14.30 -0.68 -14.40
N SER A 46 -15.09 -0.83 -15.45
CA SER A 46 -15.02 0.07 -16.60
C SER A 46 -16.40 0.42 -17.12
N THR A 47 -16.52 1.65 -17.63
CA THR A 47 -17.69 2.11 -18.39
C THR A 47 -17.50 1.95 -19.89
N GLU A 48 -16.30 1.56 -20.35
CA GLU A 48 -16.01 1.30 -21.76
C GLU A 48 -16.54 -0.07 -22.20
N GLU A 49 -17.21 -0.15 -23.35
CA GLU A 49 -17.86 -1.38 -23.83
C GLU A 49 -16.86 -2.52 -24.08
N ASP A 50 -15.63 -2.18 -24.48
CA ASP A 50 -14.58 -3.13 -24.84
C ASP A 50 -13.69 -3.57 -23.66
N VAL A 51 -13.85 -2.97 -22.47
CA VAL A 51 -13.07 -3.29 -21.27
C VAL A 51 -13.99 -3.97 -20.25
N PRO A 52 -13.88 -5.30 -20.06
CA PRO A 52 -14.74 -5.99 -19.12
C PRO A 52 -14.37 -5.64 -17.68
N SER A 53 -15.36 -5.40 -16.82
CA SER A 53 -15.16 -5.38 -15.37
C SER A 53 -14.81 -6.79 -14.90
N GLU A 54 -13.66 -6.96 -14.25
CA GLU A 54 -13.15 -8.25 -13.79
C GLU A 54 -12.25 -8.08 -12.56
N ASP A 55 -12.17 -9.10 -11.73
CA ASP A 55 -11.24 -9.11 -10.60
C ASP A 55 -9.82 -9.46 -11.08
N ILE A 56 -8.84 -8.75 -10.56
CA ILE A 56 -7.42 -8.96 -10.87
C ILE A 56 -6.61 -9.06 -9.59
N TYR A 57 -5.38 -9.57 -9.69
CA TYR A 57 -4.43 -9.47 -8.59
C TYR A 57 -3.06 -9.09 -9.09
N ILE A 58 -2.37 -8.29 -8.29
CA ILE A 58 -0.99 -7.88 -8.50
C ILE A 58 -0.15 -8.55 -7.41
N ASN A 59 0.94 -9.18 -7.79
CA ASN A 59 1.85 -9.82 -6.84
C ASN A 59 3.28 -9.33 -7.02
N ILE A 60 4.01 -9.25 -5.93
CA ILE A 60 5.43 -8.88 -5.94
C ILE A 60 6.23 -10.15 -6.23
N THR A 61 6.74 -10.25 -7.46
CA THR A 61 7.50 -11.41 -7.92
C THR A 61 8.94 -11.36 -7.45
N ALA A 62 9.52 -10.17 -7.32
CA ALA A 62 10.78 -9.93 -6.65
C ALA A 62 10.78 -8.53 -6.03
N THR A 63 11.30 -8.41 -4.81
CA THR A 63 11.62 -7.10 -4.24
C THR A 63 12.85 -6.53 -4.91
N SER A 64 12.91 -5.20 -5.02
CA SER A 64 14.14 -4.51 -5.41
C SER A 64 15.34 -5.10 -4.66
N SER A 65 16.40 -5.45 -5.39
CA SER A 65 17.67 -5.85 -4.78
C SER A 65 18.35 -4.67 -4.06
N ASP A 66 17.96 -3.45 -4.42
CA ASP A 66 18.56 -2.22 -3.95
C ASP A 66 17.78 -1.71 -2.74
N ALA A 67 18.52 -1.44 -1.66
CA ALA A 67 17.98 -0.78 -0.50
C ALA A 67 17.56 0.66 -0.85
N ILE A 68 16.57 1.19 -0.13
CA ILE A 68 16.19 2.61 -0.26
C ILE A 68 17.45 3.46 0.03
N PRO A 69 17.86 4.35 -0.89
CA PRO A 69 18.98 5.25 -0.65
C PRO A 69 18.81 6.06 0.63
N ASP A 70 19.91 6.30 1.35
CA ASP A 70 19.90 7.07 2.60
C ASP A 70 21.02 8.14 2.58
N PRO A 71 20.70 9.42 2.33
CA PRO A 71 19.35 9.97 2.14
C PRO A 71 18.77 9.70 0.73
N LEU A 72 17.45 9.56 0.65
CA LEU A 72 16.68 9.64 -0.59
C LEU A 72 16.52 11.11 -0.96
N ALA A 73 17.07 11.48 -2.11
CA ALA A 73 17.16 12.87 -2.57
C ALA A 73 16.43 13.13 -3.90
N ASP A 74 15.98 12.08 -4.58
CA ASP A 74 15.40 12.14 -5.92
C ASP A 74 14.33 11.04 -6.03
N TRP A 75 13.20 11.34 -6.66
CA TRP A 75 12.09 10.41 -6.86
C TRP A 75 12.49 9.21 -7.73
N THR A 76 13.30 9.45 -8.76
CA THR A 76 13.76 8.42 -9.69
C THR A 76 14.65 7.37 -9.01
N ASN A 77 15.26 7.74 -7.88
CA ASN A 77 16.09 6.85 -7.07
C ASN A 77 15.28 5.91 -6.16
N ILE A 78 13.94 6.03 -6.12
CA ILE A 78 13.09 5.05 -5.43
C ILE A 78 13.16 3.72 -6.21
N PRO A 79 13.71 2.66 -5.60
CA PRO A 79 13.83 1.38 -6.28
C PRO A 79 12.47 0.77 -6.63
N GLU A 80 12.40 0.03 -7.72
CA GLU A 80 11.15 -0.61 -8.20
C GLU A 80 11.13 -2.10 -7.87
N HIS A 81 9.93 -2.62 -7.65
CA HIS A 81 9.67 -4.03 -7.43
C HIS A 81 9.25 -4.69 -8.74
N ASP A 82 9.62 -5.95 -8.96
CA ASP A 82 9.13 -6.71 -10.10
C ASP A 82 7.70 -7.19 -9.80
N LEU A 83 6.75 -6.80 -10.64
CA LEU A 83 5.33 -7.10 -10.45
C LEU A 83 4.82 -8.13 -11.45
N GLY A 84 3.95 -9.02 -10.97
CA GLY A 84 3.13 -9.89 -11.80
C GLY A 84 1.69 -9.41 -11.80
N PHE A 85 1.10 -9.33 -12.99
CA PHE A 85 -0.29 -8.93 -13.20
C PHE A 85 -1.11 -10.10 -13.75
N TRP A 86 -2.21 -10.41 -13.07
CA TRP A 86 -2.99 -11.60 -13.33
C TRP A 86 -4.49 -11.33 -13.20
N TRP A 87 -5.26 -11.99 -14.04
CA TRP A 87 -6.70 -12.11 -13.86
C TRP A 87 -7.00 -13.00 -12.65
N ALA A 88 -8.15 -12.84 -12.01
CA ALA A 88 -8.57 -13.68 -10.88
C ALA A 88 -8.61 -15.17 -11.21
N ASN A 89 -8.81 -15.53 -12.48
CA ASN A 89 -8.72 -16.92 -12.96
C ASN A 89 -7.30 -17.51 -13.00
N GLY A 90 -6.27 -16.72 -12.67
CA GLY A 90 -4.86 -17.12 -12.61
C GLY A 90 -4.11 -17.06 -13.95
N THR A 91 -4.73 -16.50 -15.00
CA THR A 91 -4.04 -16.24 -16.28
C THR A 91 -3.36 -14.87 -16.24
N SER A 92 -2.18 -14.77 -16.85
CA SER A 92 -1.45 -13.49 -16.89
C SER A 92 -2.18 -12.49 -17.79
N MET A 93 -2.20 -11.22 -17.38
CA MET A 93 -2.84 -10.14 -18.15
C MET A 93 -2.13 -9.84 -19.47
N GLY A 94 -0.83 -10.13 -19.59
CA GLY A 94 -0.07 -9.89 -20.82
C GLY A 94 -0.17 -8.42 -21.26
N LEU A 95 -0.63 -8.17 -22.50
CA LEU A 95 -0.79 -6.81 -23.04
C LEU A 95 -1.92 -6.01 -22.37
N SER A 96 -2.87 -6.65 -21.69
CA SER A 96 -3.93 -5.93 -20.96
C SER A 96 -3.38 -5.15 -19.76
N THR A 97 -2.14 -5.38 -19.34
CA THR A 97 -1.45 -4.54 -18.34
C THR A 97 -1.25 -3.10 -18.77
N LEU A 98 -1.39 -2.79 -20.07
CA LEU A 98 -1.30 -1.43 -20.60
C LEU A 98 -2.37 -0.48 -20.05
N ILE A 99 -3.43 -0.99 -19.41
CA ILE A 99 -4.39 -0.14 -18.69
C ILE A 99 -3.72 0.71 -17.60
N PHE A 100 -2.61 0.23 -17.02
CA PHE A 100 -1.84 0.94 -16.00
C PHE A 100 -0.78 1.88 -16.57
N LEU A 101 -0.74 2.11 -17.88
CA LEU A 101 0.21 3.05 -18.47
C LEU A 101 0.05 4.46 -17.89
N GLY A 102 -1.16 4.82 -17.45
CA GLY A 102 -1.45 6.07 -16.76
C GLY A 102 -0.61 6.27 -15.49
N VAL A 103 -0.26 5.19 -14.77
CA VAL A 103 0.58 5.26 -13.55
C VAL A 103 1.90 5.99 -13.83
N TYR A 104 2.44 5.89 -15.05
CA TYR A 104 3.65 6.62 -15.46
C TYR A 104 3.53 8.14 -15.31
N PHE A 105 2.36 8.72 -15.60
CA PHE A 105 2.13 10.17 -15.53
C PHE A 105 1.97 10.68 -14.09
N VAL A 106 1.71 9.78 -13.15
CA VAL A 106 1.55 10.07 -11.72
C VAL A 106 2.73 9.56 -10.89
N GLY A 107 3.92 9.54 -11.49
CA GLY A 107 5.18 9.18 -10.82
C GLY A 107 5.68 7.75 -11.09
N GLY A 108 4.91 6.90 -11.77
CA GLY A 108 5.38 5.64 -12.34
C GLY A 108 5.67 4.51 -11.36
N LYS A 109 5.37 4.67 -10.07
CA LYS A 109 5.61 3.66 -9.04
C LYS A 109 4.31 2.96 -8.65
N PHE A 110 4.34 1.65 -8.45
CA PHE A 110 3.22 0.89 -7.85
C PHE A 110 3.38 0.68 -6.35
N ALA A 111 4.62 0.79 -5.86
CA ALA A 111 4.97 0.67 -4.45
C ALA A 111 5.85 1.85 -4.07
N LEU A 112 5.55 2.48 -2.94
CA LEU A 112 6.30 3.59 -2.36
C LEU A 112 6.79 3.21 -0.97
N PRO A 113 7.95 3.73 -0.53
CA PRO A 113 8.36 3.60 0.85
C PRO A 113 7.36 4.26 1.80
N THR A 114 7.06 3.60 2.91
CA THR A 114 6.18 4.11 3.96
C THR A 114 6.97 4.94 4.99
N GLY A 115 6.25 5.66 5.85
CA GLY A 115 6.80 6.37 7.01
C GLY A 115 6.81 7.89 6.88
N ASN A 116 7.49 8.45 5.87
CA ASN A 116 7.61 9.90 5.67
C ASN A 116 6.93 10.37 4.38
N TRP A 117 5.59 10.41 4.39
CA TRP A 117 4.78 10.81 3.24
C TRP A 117 4.97 12.27 2.80
N THR A 118 5.40 13.16 3.69
CA THR A 118 5.77 14.54 3.33
C THR A 118 7.00 14.54 2.43
N LEU A 119 8.03 13.75 2.76
CA LEU A 119 9.20 13.61 1.90
C LEU A 119 8.83 12.98 0.55
N ILE A 120 7.97 11.97 0.52
CA ILE A 120 7.50 11.35 -0.74
C ILE A 120 6.82 12.38 -1.64
N GLN A 121 5.97 13.24 -1.07
CA GLN A 121 5.37 14.35 -1.79
C GLN A 121 6.41 15.35 -2.29
N ASP A 122 7.30 15.84 -1.41
CA ASP A 122 8.34 16.81 -1.77
C ASP A 122 9.22 16.30 -2.94
N LEU A 123 9.49 14.99 -3.00
CA LEU A 123 10.24 14.37 -4.09
C LEU A 123 9.43 14.35 -5.39
N LEU A 124 8.15 13.99 -5.34
CA LEU A 124 7.30 13.92 -6.52
C LEU A 124 7.01 15.31 -7.13
N GLU A 125 6.83 16.33 -6.29
CA GLU A 125 6.64 17.75 -6.70
C GLU A 125 7.80 18.28 -7.56
N THR A 126 8.98 17.62 -7.51
CA THR A 126 10.13 17.99 -8.35
C THR A 126 10.11 17.34 -9.73
N GLU A 127 9.34 16.27 -9.92
CA GLU A 127 9.28 15.47 -11.16
C GLU A 127 8.07 15.81 -12.03
N ILE A 128 6.92 16.06 -11.41
CA ILE A 128 5.67 16.38 -12.10
C ILE A 128 5.24 17.81 -11.76
N SER A 129 4.43 18.39 -12.65
CA SER A 129 3.87 19.72 -12.47
C SER A 129 2.38 19.69 -12.80
N ASP A 130 1.63 20.59 -12.15
CA ASP A 130 0.18 20.75 -12.31
C ASP A 130 -0.64 19.53 -11.79
N GLU A 131 -0.20 18.97 -10.67
CA GLU A 131 -0.84 17.86 -9.97
C GLU A 131 -1.62 18.29 -8.71
N ASP A 132 -2.66 17.52 -8.38
CA ASP A 132 -3.40 17.63 -7.14
C ASP A 132 -3.06 16.46 -6.21
N TYR A 133 -2.74 16.76 -4.95
CA TYR A 133 -2.40 15.74 -3.96
C TYR A 133 -3.62 15.31 -3.14
N ILE A 134 -3.81 14.01 -3.04
CA ILE A 134 -4.80 13.38 -2.18
C ILE A 134 -4.07 12.90 -0.93
N SER A 135 -4.43 13.40 0.26
CA SER A 135 -3.84 12.91 1.50
C SER A 135 -4.85 12.91 2.63
N ASP A 136 -5.21 11.71 3.07
CA ASP A 136 -6.07 11.49 4.25
C ASP A 136 -5.31 10.71 5.34
N ALA A 137 -6.03 10.10 6.29
CA ALA A 137 -5.42 9.33 7.37
C ALA A 137 -4.74 8.03 6.90
N ASN A 138 -5.31 7.37 5.89
CA ASN A 138 -4.95 6.02 5.45
C ASN A 138 -4.36 6.00 4.04
N LEU A 139 -4.64 7.00 3.21
CA LEU A 139 -4.25 7.06 1.81
C LEU A 139 -3.42 8.32 1.52
N TRP A 140 -2.49 8.17 0.60
CA TRP A 140 -1.78 9.27 -0.06
C TRP A 140 -1.83 9.02 -1.56
N GLY A 141 -2.00 10.04 -2.38
CA GLY A 141 -2.08 9.88 -3.81
C GLY A 141 -1.92 11.18 -4.55
N VAL A 142 -1.99 11.05 -5.86
CA VAL A 142 -1.81 12.13 -6.80
C VAL A 142 -2.84 11.99 -7.92
N GLU A 143 -3.38 13.12 -8.32
CA GLU A 143 -4.22 13.28 -9.49
C GLU A 143 -3.48 14.18 -10.48
N TRP A 144 -3.41 13.72 -11.72
CA TRP A 144 -2.87 14.50 -12.83
C TRP A 144 -3.95 14.64 -13.89
N SER A 145 -4.13 15.86 -14.40
CA SER A 145 -5.08 16.13 -15.46
C SER A 145 -4.43 16.77 -16.69
N GLN A 146 -4.99 16.49 -17.85
CA GLN A 146 -4.59 17.11 -19.10
C GLN A 146 -5.82 17.42 -19.94
N THR A 147 -5.95 18.69 -20.33
CA THR A 147 -6.95 19.12 -21.31
C THR A 147 -6.65 18.48 -22.66
N GLU A 148 -7.54 17.62 -23.14
CA GLU A 148 -7.43 17.03 -24.48
C GLU A 148 -7.89 18.03 -25.54
N ASN A 149 -9.02 18.69 -25.31
CA ASN A 149 -9.61 19.67 -26.21
C ASN A 149 -10.45 20.70 -25.43
N ALA A 150 -11.20 21.56 -26.13
CA ALA A 150 -11.95 22.65 -25.49
C ALA A 150 -13.09 22.18 -24.56
N THR A 151 -13.53 20.92 -24.69
CA THR A 151 -14.63 20.37 -23.89
C THR A 151 -14.24 19.11 -23.13
N HIS A 152 -13.08 18.47 -23.40
CA HIS A 152 -12.70 17.22 -22.73
C HIS A 152 -11.37 17.36 -21.96
N GLU A 153 -11.34 16.73 -20.80
CA GLU A 153 -10.17 16.60 -19.93
C GLU A 153 -9.95 15.13 -19.58
N PHE A 154 -8.69 14.72 -19.62
CA PHE A 154 -8.25 13.41 -19.18
C PHE A 154 -7.70 13.51 -17.76
N ARG A 155 -8.12 12.63 -16.86
CA ARG A 155 -7.64 12.58 -15.47
C ARG A 155 -7.09 11.20 -15.16
N ILE A 156 -5.94 11.20 -14.49
CA ILE A 156 -5.30 10.01 -13.94
C ILE A 156 -5.18 10.21 -12.44
N THR A 157 -5.71 9.28 -11.66
CA THR A 157 -5.54 9.26 -10.22
C THR A 157 -4.82 7.98 -9.80
N ALA A 158 -3.77 8.10 -8.99
CA ALA A 158 -3.16 6.97 -8.31
C ALA A 158 -3.07 7.27 -6.81
N THR A 159 -3.66 6.40 -6.00
CA THR A 159 -3.56 6.47 -4.54
C THR A 159 -2.87 5.23 -4.00
N TYR A 160 -2.20 5.39 -2.87
CA TYR A 160 -1.36 4.42 -2.20
C TYR A 160 -1.78 4.31 -0.74
N SER A 161 -1.75 3.09 -0.22
CA SER A 161 -2.01 2.87 1.20
C SER A 161 -0.84 3.38 2.04
N LYS A 162 -1.10 4.19 3.06
CA LYS A 162 -0.07 4.68 3.99
C LYS A 162 0.52 3.59 4.86
N SER A 163 -0.18 2.47 5.04
CA SER A 163 0.25 1.36 5.89
C SER A 163 1.30 0.48 5.23
N ASP A 164 1.18 0.21 3.93
CA ASP A 164 2.08 -0.68 3.19
C ASP A 164 2.78 -0.01 1.99
N GLY A 165 2.31 1.14 1.56
CA GLY A 165 2.88 1.91 0.46
C GLY A 165 2.51 1.40 -0.93
N PHE A 166 1.67 0.37 -1.03
CA PHE A 166 1.26 -0.21 -2.31
C PHE A 166 0.05 0.51 -2.88
N LEU A 167 -0.08 0.49 -4.21
CA LEU A 167 -1.19 1.09 -4.96
C LEU A 167 -2.53 0.60 -4.39
N ALA A 168 -3.33 1.55 -3.90
CA ALA A 168 -4.64 1.34 -3.31
C ALA A 168 -5.75 1.51 -4.35
N GLU A 169 -5.67 2.56 -5.15
CA GLU A 169 -6.64 2.86 -6.20
C GLU A 169 -5.94 3.45 -7.42
N TYR A 170 -6.40 3.08 -8.60
CA TYR A 170 -6.02 3.70 -9.86
C TYR A 170 -7.27 4.03 -10.67
N LYS A 171 -7.37 5.27 -11.16
CA LYS A 171 -8.46 5.75 -11.99
C LYS A 171 -7.93 6.38 -13.26
N LEU A 172 -8.59 6.06 -14.36
CA LEU A 172 -8.46 6.69 -15.65
C LEU A 172 -9.82 7.23 -16.05
N GLU A 173 -9.95 8.54 -16.21
CA GLU A 173 -11.25 9.15 -16.48
C GLU A 173 -11.16 10.15 -17.64
N THR A 174 -12.19 10.17 -18.48
CA THR A 174 -12.42 11.22 -19.47
C THR A 174 -13.63 12.03 -19.02
N TRP A 175 -13.44 13.33 -18.83
CA TRP A 175 -14.44 14.27 -18.34
C TRP A 175 -14.90 15.20 -19.46
N ASP A 176 -16.22 15.38 -19.63
CA ASP A 176 -16.76 16.53 -20.36
C ASP A 176 -16.80 17.73 -19.42
N THR A 177 -15.85 18.65 -19.62
CA THR A 177 -15.72 19.90 -18.86
C THR A 177 -16.88 20.87 -19.03
N SER A 178 -17.72 20.70 -20.07
CA SER A 178 -18.89 21.55 -20.33
C SER A 178 -20.08 21.15 -19.46
N GLU A 179 -20.26 19.84 -19.25
CA GLU A 179 -21.36 19.26 -18.48
C GLU A 179 -20.95 18.86 -17.06
N ASP A 180 -19.64 18.84 -16.77
CA ASP A 180 -19.05 18.36 -15.51
C ASP A 180 -19.43 16.89 -15.22
N THR A 181 -19.28 16.05 -16.24
CA THR A 181 -19.67 14.63 -16.22
C THR A 181 -18.54 13.72 -16.69
N ILE A 182 -18.48 12.51 -16.13
CA ILE A 182 -17.56 11.46 -16.57
C ILE A 182 -18.18 10.76 -17.78
N GLU A 183 -17.47 10.77 -18.91
CA GLU A 183 -17.88 10.09 -20.14
C GLU A 183 -17.39 8.64 -20.17
N SER A 184 -16.11 8.43 -19.82
CA SER A 184 -15.50 7.11 -19.71
C SER A 184 -14.62 7.02 -18.48
N SER A 185 -14.54 5.80 -17.92
CA SER A 185 -13.73 5.51 -16.76
C SER A 185 -13.24 4.07 -16.75
N ILE A 186 -12.02 3.88 -16.26
CA ILE A 186 -11.46 2.62 -15.81
C ILE A 186 -10.99 2.85 -14.38
N GLU A 187 -11.53 2.10 -13.44
CA GLU A 187 -11.18 2.17 -12.02
C GLU A 187 -10.70 0.80 -11.55
N VAL A 188 -9.59 0.79 -10.82
CA VAL A 188 -8.97 -0.40 -10.24
C VAL A 188 -8.78 -0.13 -8.75
N THR A 189 -9.55 -0.82 -7.92
CA THR A 189 -9.57 -0.56 -6.47
C THR A 189 -9.14 -1.81 -5.71
N ARG A 190 -8.18 -1.64 -4.80
CA ARG A 190 -7.65 -2.74 -3.98
C ARG A 190 -8.70 -3.20 -2.98
N GLU A 191 -8.87 -4.52 -2.90
CA GLU A 191 -9.75 -5.13 -1.92
C GLU A 191 -9.11 -5.13 -0.53
N GLY A 192 -9.95 -5.06 0.51
CA GLY A 192 -9.51 -5.17 1.91
C GLY A 192 -8.73 -3.96 2.44
N LEU A 193 -8.77 -2.82 1.74
CA LEU A 193 -8.28 -1.56 2.30
C LEU A 193 -9.11 -1.19 3.54
N PRO A 194 -8.47 -0.69 4.62
CA PRO A 194 -9.20 -0.13 5.74
C PRO A 194 -10.04 1.04 5.21
N ALA A 195 -11.37 0.90 5.32
CA ALA A 195 -12.30 1.84 4.72
C ALA A 195 -11.96 3.26 5.19
N GLY A 196 -11.59 4.16 4.27
CA GLY A 196 -11.19 5.55 4.56
C GLY A 196 -12.32 6.44 5.10
N GLY A 197 -13.27 5.89 5.87
CA GLY A 197 -14.50 6.54 6.30
C GLY A 197 -15.01 6.03 7.64
N GLY A 198 -14.21 6.14 8.71
CA GLY A 198 -14.70 6.28 10.10
C GLY A 198 -15.74 5.27 10.57
N GLY A 199 -15.61 4.00 10.18
CA GLY A 199 -16.50 2.91 10.56
C GLY A 199 -15.97 2.11 11.75
N LEU A 200 -16.86 1.41 12.47
CA LEU A 200 -16.47 0.45 13.52
C LEU A 200 -15.57 -0.68 13.01
N ASP A 201 -15.56 -0.92 11.70
CA ASP A 201 -14.71 -1.92 11.05
C ASP A 201 -13.22 -1.56 11.16
N ASP A 202 -12.85 -0.27 11.21
CA ASP A 202 -11.47 0.17 11.46
C ASP A 202 -10.97 -0.26 12.85
N ILE A 203 -11.87 -0.25 13.85
CA ILE A 203 -11.54 -0.69 15.21
C ILE A 203 -11.39 -2.21 15.26
N ILE A 204 -12.21 -2.93 14.49
CA ILE A 204 -12.14 -4.40 14.41
C ILE A 204 -10.85 -4.83 13.70
N GLN A 205 -10.49 -4.20 12.57
CA GLN A 205 -9.26 -4.50 11.85
C GLN A 205 -8.01 -4.14 12.68
N LEU A 206 -7.99 -2.97 13.35
CA LEU A 206 -6.94 -2.61 14.30
C LEU A 206 -6.86 -3.58 15.50
N LEU A 207 -8.00 -4.11 15.97
CA LEU A 207 -8.04 -5.12 17.04
C LEU A 207 -7.58 -6.49 16.58
N GLU A 208 -7.87 -6.88 15.34
CA GLU A 208 -7.43 -8.14 14.74
C GLU A 208 -5.91 -8.14 14.49
N ASP A 209 -5.38 -7.05 13.93
CA ASP A 209 -3.94 -6.90 13.68
C ASP A 209 -3.12 -6.80 14.98
N ASN A 210 -3.72 -6.27 16.06
CA ASN A 210 -3.07 -6.14 17.36
C ASN A 210 -3.54 -7.17 18.39
N ILE A 211 -4.28 -8.21 17.99
CA ILE A 211 -4.89 -9.18 18.93
C ILE A 211 -3.82 -9.90 19.77
N LEU A 212 -2.62 -10.07 19.21
CA LEU A 212 -1.46 -10.62 19.90
C LEU A 212 -0.98 -9.68 21.03
N TYR A 213 -0.88 -8.38 20.77
CA TYR A 213 -0.48 -7.39 21.78
C TYR A 213 -1.52 -7.22 22.88
N VAL A 214 -2.80 -7.23 22.51
CA VAL A 214 -3.91 -7.22 23.47
C VAL A 214 -3.90 -8.50 24.32
N GLY A 215 -3.66 -9.66 23.69
CA GLY A 215 -3.53 -10.95 24.37
C GLY A 215 -2.36 -10.97 25.36
N ILE A 216 -1.19 -10.44 24.97
CA ILE A 216 -0.02 -10.30 25.84
C ILE A 216 -0.33 -9.37 27.02
N GLY A 217 -0.99 -8.23 26.78
CA GLY A 217 -1.38 -7.28 27.81
C GLY A 217 -2.30 -7.91 28.88
N ILE A 218 -3.31 -8.66 28.44
CA ILE A 218 -4.23 -9.37 29.34
C ILE A 218 -3.49 -10.46 30.14
N ALA A 219 -2.60 -11.22 29.49
CA ALA A 219 -1.81 -12.25 30.16
C ALA A 219 -0.93 -11.66 31.27
N VAL A 220 -0.28 -10.51 31.02
CA VAL A 220 0.53 -9.79 32.02
C VAL A 220 -0.33 -9.34 33.21
N LEU A 221 -1.52 -8.78 32.95
CA LEU A 221 -2.43 -8.35 34.01
C LEU A 221 -2.93 -9.51 34.88
N VAL A 222 -3.23 -10.67 34.27
CA VAL A 222 -3.64 -11.87 35.00
C VAL A 222 -2.50 -12.40 35.88
N VAL A 223 -1.27 -12.45 35.35
CA VAL A 223 -0.09 -12.87 36.12
C VAL A 223 0.17 -11.93 37.29
N LEU A 224 0.11 -10.62 37.08
CA LEU A 224 0.26 -9.61 38.14
C LEU A 224 -0.85 -9.73 39.19
N GLY A 225 -2.10 -9.91 38.79
CA GLY A 225 -3.24 -10.10 39.70
C GLY A 225 -3.10 -11.35 40.57
N ILE A 226 -2.65 -12.46 40.01
CA ILE A 226 -2.39 -13.71 40.76
C ILE A 226 -1.20 -13.54 41.71
N ALA A 227 -0.14 -12.85 41.29
CA ALA A 227 1.04 -12.60 42.12
C ALA A 227 0.73 -11.68 43.31
N CYS A 228 -0.08 -10.63 43.10
CA CYS A 228 -0.52 -9.72 44.16
C CYS A 228 -1.47 -10.38 45.17
N LYS A 229 -2.31 -11.35 44.75
CA LYS A 229 -3.22 -12.08 45.64
C LYS A 229 -2.51 -13.12 46.53
N LYS A 230 -1.27 -13.48 46.20
CA LYS A 230 -0.46 -14.47 46.92
C LYS A 230 0.46 -13.87 47.98
N ARG A 231 0.49 -12.54 48.13
CA ARG A 231 1.09 -11.82 49.26
C ARG A 231 0.00 -11.38 50.22
#